data_AF-A0AAN6K066-F1
#
_entry.id   AF-A0AAN6K066-F1
#
_cell.length_a   1.000
_cell.length_b   1.000
_cell.length_c   1.000
_cell.angle_alpha   90.00
_cell.angle_beta   90.00
_cell.angle_gamma   90.00
#
_symmetry.space_group_name_H-M   'P 1'
#
loop_
_entity.id
_entity.type
_entity.pdbx_description
1 polymer ?
#
loop_
_entity_poly.entity_id
_entity_poly.type
_entity_poly.pdbx_seq_one_letter_code
_entity_poly.pdbx_strand_id
1 'polypeptide(L)'
;MSEKRLLTAERSKLGKVDLATSLRKEGAWDTLTLETRKRLYALLPAPRPGEPPHDPDVNPLKTPLRPYIEEELRIWQDDLKDGKETKKWREEAMLAGVERREGKYDEWKESERERNFGVAEPENALGGEDGEEDA
;
A
#
# COMPACT_ATOMS: atom_id res chain seq x y z
N MET A 1 4.97 14.63 25.98
CA MET A 1 4.45 13.68 24.98
C MET A 1 5.66 12.99 24.35
N SER A 2 5.77 11.67 24.44
CA SER A 2 6.89 10.94 23.83
C SER A 2 6.73 10.88 22.31
N GLU A 3 7.83 10.98 21.56
CA GLU A 3 7.87 10.93 20.09
C GLU A 3 7.07 9.75 19.51
N LYS A 4 7.26 8.56 20.06
CA LYS A 4 6.51 7.35 19.69
C LYS A 4 4.99 7.54 19.75
N ARG A 5 4.49 8.24 20.78
CA ARG A 5 3.05 8.52 20.94
C ARG A 5 2.53 9.52 19.90
N LEU A 6 3.37 10.41 19.38
CA LEU A 6 2.97 11.29 18.28
C LEU A 6 2.85 10.51 16.96
N LEU A 7 3.71 9.51 16.75
CA LEU A 7 3.74 8.74 15.50
C LEU A 7 2.73 7.60 15.44
N THR A 8 2.23 7.10 16.58
CA THR A 8 1.37 5.89 16.60
C THR A 8 -0.01 6.12 17.21
N ALA A 9 -0.26 7.26 17.86
CA ALA A 9 -1.55 7.48 18.50
C ALA A 9 -2.58 8.05 17.52
N GLU A 10 -3.77 7.45 17.53
CA GLU A 10 -4.93 7.89 16.74
C GLU A 10 -5.28 9.37 16.94
N ARG A 11 -5.24 9.82 18.20
CA ARG A 11 -5.53 11.21 18.58
C ARG A 11 -4.30 12.12 18.51
N SER A 12 -3.26 11.72 17.77
CA SER A 12 -2.06 12.54 17.60
C SER A 12 -2.38 13.86 16.91
N LYS A 13 -1.63 14.91 17.28
CA LYS A 13 -1.68 16.19 16.59
C LYS A 13 -1.20 16.07 15.14
N LEU A 14 -0.35 15.06 14.85
CA LEU A 14 0.15 14.81 13.49
C LEU A 14 -0.96 14.42 12.51
N GLY A 15 -2.07 13.83 12.98
CA GLY A 15 -3.23 13.55 12.13
C GLY A 15 -4.06 14.80 11.76
N LYS A 16 -3.84 15.94 12.42
CA LYS A 16 -4.67 17.16 12.24
C LYS A 16 -3.97 18.29 11.49
N VAL A 17 -2.63 18.29 11.50
CA VAL A 17 -1.82 19.32 10.85
C VAL A 17 -1.62 18.99 9.38
N ASP A 18 -1.43 20.00 8.53
CA ASP A 18 -0.98 19.77 7.17
C ASP A 18 0.53 19.48 7.16
N LEU A 19 0.87 18.19 7.09
CA LEU A 19 2.27 17.73 7.11
C LEU A 19 3.01 18.08 5.82
N ALA A 20 2.34 18.01 4.66
CA ALA A 20 2.95 18.36 3.38
C ALA A 20 3.41 19.82 3.39
N THR A 21 2.54 20.73 3.84
CA THR A 21 2.89 22.16 3.97
C THR A 21 3.96 22.40 5.02
N SER A 22 3.96 21.64 6.12
CA SER A 22 4.95 21.78 7.19
C SER A 22 6.35 21.32 6.77
N LEU A 23 6.45 20.18 6.08
CA LEU A 23 7.71 19.59 5.60
C LEU A 23 8.29 20.31 4.37
N ARG A 24 7.47 21.08 3.66
CA ARG A 24 7.92 21.89 2.51
C ARG A 24 8.70 23.15 2.94
N LYS A 25 8.56 23.60 4.18
CA LYS A 25 9.27 24.80 4.66
C LYS A 25 10.78 24.59 4.59
N GLU A 26 11.53 25.58 4.10
CA GLU A 26 13.01 25.51 3.95
C GLU A 26 13.69 25.06 5.25
N GLY A 27 13.31 25.69 6.37
CA GLY A 27 13.85 25.36 7.69
C GLY A 27 13.58 23.93 8.16
N ALA A 28 12.63 23.20 7.57
CA ALA A 28 12.41 21.78 7.90
C ALA A 28 13.48 20.87 7.28
N TRP A 29 14.05 21.25 6.13
CA TRP A 29 15.09 20.48 5.45
C TRP A 29 16.48 20.96 5.81
N ASP A 30 16.69 22.28 5.86
CA ASP A 30 18.01 22.89 6.10
C ASP A 30 18.54 22.61 7.50
N THR A 31 17.66 22.39 8.47
CA THR A 31 18.03 22.06 9.86
C THR A 31 18.53 20.62 10.01
N LEU A 32 18.29 19.75 9.03
CA LEU A 32 18.76 18.37 9.06
C LEU A 32 20.24 18.29 8.72
N THR A 33 20.96 17.39 9.39
CA THR A 33 22.36 17.10 9.05
C THR A 33 22.46 16.43 7.68
N LEU A 34 23.58 16.64 6.97
CA LEU A 34 23.82 16.05 5.66
C LEU A 34 23.67 14.52 5.66
N GLU A 35 24.12 13.85 6.73
CA GLU A 35 23.95 12.40 6.90
C GLU A 35 22.47 12.00 6.94
N THR A 36 21.65 12.76 7.66
CA THR A 36 20.20 12.52 7.74
C THR A 36 19.54 12.73 6.39
N ARG A 37 19.90 13.80 5.66
CA ARG A 37 19.37 14.07 4.30
C ARG A 37 19.69 12.93 3.34
N LYS A 38 20.95 12.45 3.34
CA LYS A 38 21.37 11.29 2.54
C LYS A 38 20.59 10.04 2.89
N ARG A 39 20.39 9.78 4.19
CA ARG A 39 19.59 8.64 4.66
C ARG A 39 18.14 8.73 4.21
N LEU A 40 17.52 9.91 4.26
CA LEU A 40 16.16 10.12 3.77
C LEU A 40 16.05 9.88 2.26
N TYR A 41 17.02 10.36 1.49
CA TYR A 41 17.06 10.07 0.05
C TYR A 41 17.28 8.59 -0.27
N ALA A 42 18.00 7.85 0.57
CA ALA A 42 18.16 6.40 0.41
C ALA A 42 16.86 5.61 0.67
N LEU A 43 15.85 6.22 1.33
CA LEU A 43 14.52 5.62 1.51
C LEU A 43 13.58 5.89 0.32
N LEU A 44 13.93 6.85 -0.54
CA LEU A 44 13.16 7.16 -1.73
C LEU A 44 13.54 6.21 -2.88
N PRO A 45 12.66 6.02 -3.87
CA PRO A 45 12.98 5.25 -5.06
C PRO A 45 14.26 5.76 -5.73
N ALA A 46 15.10 4.83 -6.19
CA ALA A 46 16.31 5.17 -6.92
C ALA A 46 15.95 5.93 -8.22
N PRO A 47 16.76 6.91 -8.64
CA PRO A 47 16.57 7.59 -9.91
C PRO A 47 16.54 6.58 -11.06
N ARG A 48 15.69 6.81 -12.06
CA ARG A 48 15.62 5.95 -13.24
C ARG A 48 16.91 6.10 -14.07
N PRO A 49 17.28 5.09 -14.88
CA PRO A 49 18.40 5.22 -15.81
C PRO A 49 18.24 6.46 -16.70
N GLY A 50 19.17 7.41 -16.61
CA GLY A 50 19.14 8.69 -17.34
C GLY A 50 18.63 9.89 -16.55
N GLU A 51 18.13 9.70 -15.32
CA GLU A 51 17.84 10.80 -14.40
C GLU A 51 19.10 11.19 -13.60
N PRO A 52 19.24 12.48 -13.24
CA PRO A 52 20.34 12.91 -12.38
C PRO A 52 20.25 12.22 -11.00
N PRO A 53 21.40 11.95 -10.36
CA PRO A 53 21.41 11.45 -8.99
C PRO A 53 20.66 12.40 -8.04
N HIS A 54 20.08 11.83 -6.98
CA HIS A 54 19.44 12.61 -5.92
C HIS A 54 20.45 13.55 -5.26
N ASP A 55 20.12 14.85 -5.25
CA ASP A 55 20.91 15.87 -4.57
C ASP A 55 20.47 16.00 -3.10
N PRO A 56 21.31 15.65 -2.10
CA PRO A 56 20.94 15.70 -0.69
C PRO A 56 20.67 17.12 -0.16
N ASP A 57 21.10 18.17 -0.87
CA ASP A 57 20.84 19.55 -0.46
C ASP A 57 19.47 20.06 -0.92
N VAL A 58 18.81 19.35 -1.84
CA VAL A 58 17.47 19.69 -2.31
C VAL A 58 16.43 18.99 -1.45
N ASN A 59 15.36 19.70 -1.07
CA ASN A 59 14.22 19.05 -0.40
C ASN A 59 13.45 18.18 -1.40
N PRO A 60 13.21 16.89 -1.13
CA PRO A 60 12.45 15.98 -2.00
C PRO A 60 11.06 16.53 -2.40
N LEU A 61 10.40 17.31 -1.54
CA LEU A 61 9.11 17.95 -1.82
C LEU A 61 9.17 19.10 -2.84
N LYS A 62 10.37 19.48 -3.29
CA LYS A 62 10.59 20.42 -4.40
C LYS A 62 10.96 19.74 -5.72
N THR A 63 11.08 18.42 -5.70
CA THR A 63 11.42 17.60 -6.86
C THR A 63 10.16 17.01 -7.51
N PRO A 64 10.27 16.32 -8.66
CA PRO A 64 9.15 15.59 -9.24
C PRO A 64 8.55 14.49 -8.34
N LEU A 65 9.23 14.12 -7.24
CA LEU A 65 8.71 13.17 -6.24
C LEU A 65 7.61 13.76 -5.37
N ARG A 66 7.45 15.09 -5.34
CA ARG A 66 6.47 15.80 -4.51
C ARG A 66 5.07 15.17 -4.49
N PRO A 67 4.35 14.99 -5.63
CA PRO A 67 2.98 14.49 -5.60
C PRO A 67 2.87 13.12 -4.92
N TYR A 68 3.83 12.23 -5.15
CA TYR A 68 3.86 10.91 -4.54
C TYR A 68 4.11 10.99 -3.03
N ILE A 69 5.06 11.82 -2.59
CA ILE A 69 5.33 12.00 -1.15
C ILE A 69 4.12 12.61 -0.45
N GLU A 70 3.43 13.56 -1.07
CA GLU A 70 2.23 14.20 -0.50
C GLU A 70 1.05 13.23 -0.40
N GLU A 71 0.87 12.37 -1.40
CA GLU A 71 -0.12 11.32 -1.37
C GLU A 71 0.16 10.31 -0.24
N GLU A 72 1.38 9.81 -0.13
CA GLU A 72 1.79 8.88 0.93
C GLU A 72 1.66 9.51 2.33
N LEU A 73 1.99 10.79 2.48
CA LEU A 73 1.78 11.51 3.75
C LEU A 73 0.29 11.58 4.12
N ARG A 74 -0.58 11.82 3.14
CA ARG A 74 -2.03 11.87 3.36
C ARG A 74 -2.58 10.50 3.75
N ILE A 75 -2.18 9.45 3.03
CA ILE A 75 -2.55 8.06 3.34
C ILE A 75 -2.11 7.71 4.76
N TRP A 76 -0.85 8.01 5.11
CA TRP A 76 -0.35 7.77 6.46
C TRP A 76 -1.11 8.54 7.54
N GLN A 77 -1.51 9.79 7.28
CA GLN A 77 -2.32 10.57 8.22
C GLN A 77 -3.71 9.97 8.42
N ASP A 78 -4.32 9.45 7.37
CA ASP A 78 -5.62 8.79 7.45
C ASP A 78 -5.50 7.45 8.18
N ASP A 79 -4.46 6.66 7.89
CA ASP A 79 -4.14 5.44 8.64
C ASP A 79 -3.84 5.69 10.13
N LEU A 80 -3.19 6.81 10.44
CA LEU A 80 -2.97 7.24 11.81
C LEU A 80 -4.31 7.52 12.51
N LYS A 81 -5.21 8.29 11.87
CA LYS A 81 -6.56 8.59 12.41
C LYS A 81 -7.44 7.35 12.54
N ASP A 82 -7.24 6.36 11.68
CA ASP A 82 -7.97 5.08 11.72
C ASP A 82 -7.39 4.12 12.78
N GLY A 83 -6.28 4.49 13.44
CA GLY A 83 -5.62 3.64 14.44
C GLY A 83 -4.85 2.47 13.84
N LYS A 84 -4.56 2.48 12.53
CA LYS A 84 -3.81 1.42 11.83
C LYS A 84 -2.32 1.41 12.19
N GLU A 85 -1.82 2.48 12.79
CA GLU A 85 -0.46 2.53 13.35
C GLU A 85 -0.36 1.97 14.78
N THR A 86 -1.46 1.44 15.35
CA THR A 86 -1.42 0.76 16.64
C THR A 86 -0.67 -0.57 16.55
N LYS A 87 0.00 -0.96 17.65
CA LYS A 87 0.78 -2.20 17.73
C LYS A 87 -0.03 -3.43 17.28
N LYS A 88 -1.30 -3.49 17.69
CA LYS A 88 -2.23 -4.57 17.35
C LYS A 88 -2.46 -4.68 15.84
N TRP A 89 -2.75 -3.56 15.16
CA TRP A 89 -2.97 -3.57 13.72
C TRP A 89 -1.73 -3.97 12.92
N ARG A 90 -0.55 -3.51 13.34
CA ARG A 90 0.73 -3.88 12.70
C ARG A 90 1.03 -5.38 12.87
N GLU A 91 0.73 -5.94 14.04
CA GLU A 91 0.86 -7.37 14.31
C GLU A 91 -0.12 -8.21 13.47
N GLU A 92 -1.38 -7.78 13.40
CA GLU A 92 -2.43 -8.43 12.59
C GLU A 92 -2.11 -8.36 11.08
N ALA A 93 -1.61 -7.23 10.58
CA ALA A 93 -1.21 -7.08 9.18
C ALA A 93 -0.01 -7.96 8.81
N MET A 94 0.98 -8.08 9.69
CA MET A 94 2.10 -9.01 9.50
C MET A 94 1.62 -10.46 9.51
N LEU A 95 0.75 -10.83 10.46
CA LEU A 95 0.17 -12.17 10.53
C LEU A 95 -0.64 -12.50 9.27
N ALA A 96 -1.50 -11.60 8.80
CA ALA A 96 -2.26 -11.77 7.57
C ALA A 96 -1.36 -11.88 6.31
N GLY A 97 -0.18 -11.27 6.32
CA GLY A 97 0.82 -11.46 5.27
C GLY A 97 1.45 -12.86 5.29
N VAL A 98 1.73 -13.39 6.48
CA VAL A 98 2.22 -14.75 6.69
C VAL A 98 1.14 -15.77 6.32
N GLU A 99 -0.08 -15.61 6.80
CA GLU A 99 -1.20 -16.53 6.53
C GLU A 99 -1.58 -16.59 5.04
N ARG A 100 -1.48 -15.45 4.32
CA ARG A 100 -1.63 -15.42 2.85
C ARG A 100 -0.52 -16.18 2.14
N ARG A 101 0.71 -16.11 2.65
CA ARG A 101 1.85 -16.84 2.07
C ARG A 101 1.78 -18.34 2.37
N GLU A 102 1.26 -18.70 3.54
CA GLU A 102 1.06 -20.08 3.98
C GLU A 102 -0.18 -20.74 3.33
N GLY A 103 -0.94 -20.02 2.51
CA GLY A 103 -2.08 -20.58 1.79
C GLY A 103 -3.24 -21.02 2.68
N LYS A 104 -3.30 -20.56 3.94
CA LYS A 104 -4.34 -20.97 4.92
C LYS A 104 -5.78 -20.77 4.43
N TYR A 105 -6.00 -19.86 3.48
CA TYR A 105 -7.31 -19.54 2.93
C TYR A 105 -7.49 -20.02 1.49
N ASP A 106 -6.53 -20.76 0.93
CA ASP A 106 -6.60 -21.22 -0.46
C ASP A 106 -7.57 -22.39 -0.60
N GLU A 107 -7.54 -23.37 0.31
CA GLU A 107 -8.53 -24.47 0.36
C GLU A 107 -9.96 -23.96 0.58
N TRP A 108 -10.13 -22.97 1.47
CA TRP A 108 -11.44 -22.34 1.69
C TRP A 108 -11.91 -21.54 0.47
N LYS A 109 -11.02 -20.80 -0.21
CA LYS A 109 -11.37 -20.06 -1.44
C LYS A 109 -11.73 -20.99 -2.59
N GLU A 110 -11.06 -22.14 -2.72
CA GLU A 110 -11.37 -23.14 -3.73
C GLU A 110 -12.73 -23.80 -3.43
N SER A 111 -12.97 -24.18 -2.18
CA SER A 111 -14.25 -24.73 -1.72
C SER A 111 -15.44 -23.77 -1.91
N GLU A 112 -15.26 -22.48 -1.60
CA GLU A 112 -16.29 -21.45 -1.85
C GLU A 112 -16.48 -21.18 -3.34
N ARG A 113 -15.43 -21.27 -4.15
CA ARG A 113 -15.52 -21.12 -5.61
C ARG A 113 -16.32 -22.28 -6.21
N GLU A 114 -16.05 -23.51 -5.80
CA GLU A 114 -16.84 -24.68 -6.23
C GLU A 114 -18.30 -24.56 -5.79
N ARG A 115 -18.56 -24.13 -4.55
CA ARG A 115 -19.94 -24.00 -4.05
C ARG A 115 -20.75 -22.90 -4.75
N ASN A 116 -20.13 -21.76 -5.06
CA ASN A 116 -20.85 -20.61 -5.62
C ASN A 116 -20.76 -20.50 -7.16
N PHE A 117 -19.73 -21.09 -7.79
CA PHE A 117 -19.48 -20.97 -9.24
C PHE A 117 -19.25 -22.33 -9.91
N GLY A 118 -19.18 -23.44 -9.18
CA GLY A 118 -18.92 -24.78 -9.69
C GLY A 118 -20.14 -25.55 -10.20
N VAL A 119 -21.20 -24.86 -10.65
CA VAL A 119 -22.21 -25.54 -11.49
C VAL A 119 -21.63 -25.61 -12.90
N ALA A 120 -20.86 -26.67 -13.17
CA ALA A 120 -20.62 -27.08 -14.54
C ALA A 120 -21.98 -27.40 -15.18
N GLU A 121 -22.23 -26.84 -16.37
CA GLU A 121 -23.43 -27.09 -17.15
C GLU A 121 -23.66 -28.60 -17.37
N PRO A 122 -24.93 -29.06 -17.45
CA PRO A 122 -25.22 -30.44 -17.78
C PRO A 122 -24.74 -30.76 -19.18
N GLU A 123 -23.66 -31.52 -19.26
CA GLU A 123 -23.17 -32.21 -20.44
C GLU A 123 -24.17 -33.28 -20.90
N ASN A 124 -25.31 -32.87 -21.47
CA ASN A 124 -26.13 -33.72 -22.35
C ASN A 124 -27.19 -32.98 -23.19
N ALA A 125 -26.85 -31.80 -23.73
CA ALA A 125 -27.72 -31.07 -24.67
C ALA A 125 -27.12 -31.01 -26.07
N LEU A 126 -26.63 -32.12 -26.62
CA LEU A 126 -26.37 -32.27 -28.05
C LEU A 126 -26.76 -33.68 -28.51
N GLY A 127 -28.05 -33.87 -28.74
CA GLY A 127 -28.59 -34.95 -29.56
C GLY A 127 -29.49 -34.29 -30.61
N GLY A 128 -28.90 -33.94 -31.75
CA GLY A 128 -29.58 -33.28 -32.85
C GLY A 128 -30.72 -34.13 -33.41
N GLU A 129 -31.80 -33.45 -33.78
CA GLU A 129 -32.79 -33.92 -34.73
C GLU A 129 -32.10 -34.37 -36.03
N ASP A 130 -32.52 -35.51 -36.58
CA ASP A 130 -32.78 -35.70 -38.01
C ASP A 130 -33.43 -37.09 -38.18
N GLY A 131 -34.69 -37.10 -38.63
CA GLY A 131 -35.41 -38.31 -39.04
C GLY A 131 -35.38 -38.49 -40.56
N GLU A 132 -35.41 -39.76 -41.00
CA GLU A 132 -35.74 -40.30 -42.34
C GLU A 132 -34.91 -39.75 -43.53
N GLU A 133 -34.51 -40.45 -44.59
CA GLU A 133 -34.92 -41.66 -45.34
C GLU A 133 -33.81 -41.86 -46.42
N ASP A 134 -33.30 -43.06 -46.72
CA ASP A 134 -33.60 -43.81 -47.96
C ASP A 134 -32.73 -45.10 -48.04
N ALA A 135 -33.38 -46.26 -48.24
CA ALA A 135 -33.04 -47.37 -49.15
C ALA A 135 -33.77 -48.68 -48.78
#